data_AF-A0AAV5SJM9-F1
#
_entry.id   AF-A0AAV5SJM9-F1
#
_cell.length_a   1.000
_cell.length_b   1.000
_cell.length_c   1.000
_cell.angle_alpha   90.00
_cell.angle_beta   90.00
_cell.angle_gamma   90.00
#
_symmetry.space_group_name_H-M   'P 1'
#
loop_
_entity.id
_entity.type
_entity.pdbx_description
1 polymer ?
#
loop_
_entity_poly.entity_id
_entity_poly.type
_entity_poly.pdbx_seq_one_letter_code
_entity_poly.pdbx_strand_id
1 'polypeptide(L)'
;NIFGGNIEADLVKENDDFLRFQAANPNFTINNFFAEAGFECSEILKLCSFAGRPFDCCQYATTIMTDLGLCQVLNLQASPTVWMRKQTTSSEEGGLQIVLDAHLEELIDDSLNSEPVFTTRFENGFKLYVEEVDASTYNPSTGIVVSPGDIIYTGVSLTT
;
A
#
# COMPACT_ATOMS: atom_id res chain seq x y z
N ASN A 1 -6.63 -25.62 27.78
CA ASN A 1 -7.23 -26.38 26.68
C ASN A 1 -7.71 -25.41 25.62
N ILE A 2 -6.85 -25.02 24.69
CA ILE A 2 -7.17 -24.01 23.66
C ILE A 2 -6.64 -24.48 22.30
N PHE A 3 -6.85 -25.74 21.91
CA PHE A 3 -6.69 -26.21 20.52
C PHE A 3 -7.49 -27.52 20.42
N GLY A 4 -8.73 -27.42 19.95
CA GLY A 4 -9.69 -28.53 19.93
C GLY A 4 -10.64 -28.44 18.76
N GLY A 5 -10.11 -28.16 17.57
CA GLY A 5 -10.80 -28.31 16.28
C GLY A 5 -10.15 -29.43 15.48
N ASN A 6 -10.92 -30.12 14.64
CA ASN A 6 -10.42 -31.22 13.83
C ASN A 6 -9.89 -30.63 12.51
N ILE A 7 -8.65 -30.12 12.55
CA ILE A 7 -7.99 -29.33 11.48
C ILE A 7 -8.17 -29.95 10.09
N GLU A 8 -8.10 -31.28 9.98
CA GLU A 8 -8.27 -31.99 8.71
C GLU A 8 -9.68 -31.80 8.12
N ALA A 9 -10.73 -31.84 8.94
CA ALA A 9 -12.10 -31.63 8.48
C ALA A 9 -12.35 -30.17 8.07
N ASP A 10 -11.73 -29.22 8.78
CA ASP A 10 -11.82 -27.79 8.46
C ASP A 10 -11.14 -27.49 7.12
N LEU A 11 -9.93 -28.02 6.90
CA LEU A 11 -9.21 -27.87 5.62
C LEU A 11 -9.96 -28.48 4.44
N VAL A 12 -10.58 -29.66 4.62
CA VAL A 12 -11.39 -30.29 3.57
C VAL A 12 -12.60 -29.41 3.22
N LYS A 13 -13.27 -28.86 4.23
CA LYS A 13 -14.41 -27.97 4.04
C LYS A 13 -14.00 -26.68 3.31
N GLU A 14 -12.92 -26.04 3.72
CA GLU A 14 -12.40 -24.83 3.07
C GLU A 14 -12.01 -25.08 1.61
N ASN A 15 -11.39 -26.23 1.33
CA ASN A 15 -11.06 -26.63 -0.04
C ASN A 15 -12.33 -26.85 -0.88
N ASP A 16 -13.35 -27.53 -0.34
CA ASP A 16 -14.62 -27.75 -1.05
C ASP A 16 -15.33 -26.43 -1.36
N ASP A 17 -15.34 -25.49 -0.42
CA ASP A 17 -15.92 -24.17 -0.60
C ASP A 17 -15.14 -23.35 -1.65
N PHE A 18 -13.81 -23.40 -1.63
CA PHE A 18 -12.97 -22.80 -2.66
C PHE A 18 -13.26 -23.37 -4.06
N LEU A 19 -13.36 -24.70 -4.18
CA LEU A 19 -13.68 -25.36 -5.45
C LEU A 19 -15.06 -24.96 -5.98
N ARG A 20 -16.07 -24.83 -5.11
CA ARG A 20 -17.40 -24.34 -5.48
C ARG A 20 -17.35 -22.89 -5.96
N PHE A 21 -16.62 -22.03 -5.25
CA PHE A 21 -16.43 -20.64 -5.65
C PHE A 21 -15.77 -20.54 -7.03
N GLN A 22 -14.71 -21.31 -7.27
CA GLN A 22 -14.02 -21.32 -8.56
C GLN A 22 -14.92 -21.83 -9.70
N ALA A 23 -15.72 -22.87 -9.45
CA ALA A 23 -16.68 -23.38 -10.43
C ALA A 23 -17.77 -22.35 -10.79
N ALA A 24 -18.21 -21.55 -9.81
CA ALA A 24 -19.18 -20.47 -10.02
C ALA A 24 -18.57 -19.20 -10.65
N ASN A 25 -17.26 -19.00 -10.50
CA ASN A 25 -16.56 -17.79 -10.92
C ASN A 25 -15.36 -18.13 -11.85
N PRO A 26 -15.62 -18.65 -13.06
CA PRO A 26 -14.56 -19.14 -13.95
C PRO A 26 -13.58 -18.06 -14.44
N ASN A 27 -13.96 -16.78 -14.34
CA ASN A 27 -13.13 -15.63 -14.72
C ASN A 27 -12.41 -14.98 -13.52
N PHE A 28 -12.56 -15.53 -12.32
CA PHE A 28 -11.88 -15.01 -11.13
C PHE A 28 -10.38 -15.23 -11.24
N THR A 29 -9.61 -14.17 -10.96
CA THR A 29 -8.16 -14.26 -10.74
C THR A 29 -7.81 -13.43 -9.52
N ILE A 30 -6.78 -13.83 -8.78
CA ILE A 30 -6.29 -13.08 -7.61
C ILE A 30 -5.87 -11.66 -8.03
N ASN A 31 -5.25 -11.51 -9.21
CA ASN A 31 -4.86 -10.20 -9.73
C ASN A 31 -6.06 -9.30 -9.99
N ASN A 32 -7.14 -9.81 -10.59
CA ASN A 32 -8.35 -9.02 -10.80
C ASN A 32 -9.04 -8.67 -9.49
N PHE A 33 -9.06 -9.60 -8.53
CA PHE A 33 -9.59 -9.33 -7.20
C PHE A 33 -8.88 -8.14 -6.55
N PHE A 34 -7.55 -8.13 -6.50
CA PHE A 34 -6.82 -6.99 -5.95
C PHE A 34 -6.96 -5.73 -6.79
N ALA A 35 -7.04 -5.84 -8.13
CA ALA A 35 -7.27 -4.71 -9.03
C ALA A 35 -8.63 -4.04 -8.80
N GLU A 36 -9.66 -4.81 -8.44
CA GLU A 36 -11.04 -4.33 -8.25
C GLU A 36 -11.34 -3.95 -6.79
N ALA A 37 -10.73 -4.64 -5.82
CA ALA A 37 -10.97 -4.43 -4.39
C ALA A 37 -9.96 -3.49 -3.72
N GLY A 38 -8.82 -3.22 -4.38
CA GLY A 38 -7.82 -2.29 -3.87
C GLY A 38 -8.19 -0.84 -4.15
N PHE A 39 -7.70 0.06 -3.32
CA PHE A 39 -7.96 1.49 -3.46
C PHE A 39 -7.29 2.09 -4.70
N GLU A 40 -8.03 2.93 -5.40
CA GLU A 40 -7.50 3.76 -6.47
C GLU A 40 -6.54 4.83 -5.92
N CYS A 41 -5.69 5.37 -6.81
CA CYS A 41 -4.74 6.42 -6.43
C CYS A 41 -5.42 7.64 -5.80
N SER A 42 -6.56 8.09 -6.34
CA SER A 42 -7.31 9.27 -5.88
C SER A 42 -7.99 9.03 -4.52
N GLU A 43 -8.21 7.77 -4.17
CA GLU A 43 -8.75 7.38 -2.88
C GLU A 43 -7.67 7.51 -1.81
N ILE A 44 -6.44 7.10 -2.08
CA ILE A 44 -5.34 7.18 -1.11
C ILE A 44 -4.63 8.54 -1.11
N LEU A 45 -4.15 9.00 -2.26
CA LEU A 45 -3.30 10.20 -2.40
C LEU A 45 -4.17 11.45 -2.55
N LYS A 46 -4.40 12.19 -1.46
CA LYS A 46 -5.31 13.35 -1.45
C LYS A 46 -4.64 14.66 -1.86
N LEU A 47 -3.43 14.91 -1.36
CA LEU A 47 -2.67 16.12 -1.68
C LEU A 47 -1.21 15.76 -1.91
N CYS A 48 -0.63 16.28 -2.98
CA CYS A 48 0.81 16.25 -3.20
C CYS A 48 1.33 17.65 -3.49
N SER A 49 2.48 17.95 -2.91
CA SER A 49 3.25 19.14 -3.27
C SER A 49 4.73 18.82 -3.33
N PHE A 50 5.45 19.55 -4.16
CA PHE A 50 6.90 19.49 -4.22
C PHE A 50 7.47 20.90 -4.26
N ALA A 51 8.44 21.21 -3.40
CA ALA A 51 8.98 22.56 -3.25
C ALA A 51 7.87 23.62 -3.01
N GLY A 52 6.87 23.28 -2.20
CA GLY A 52 5.70 24.13 -1.89
C GLY A 52 4.70 24.32 -3.03
N ARG A 53 4.85 23.61 -4.16
CA ARG A 53 3.95 23.72 -5.31
C ARG A 53 3.07 22.48 -5.44
N PRO A 54 1.73 22.63 -5.49
CA PRO A 54 0.84 21.49 -5.63
C PRO A 54 0.96 20.87 -7.02
N PHE A 55 0.75 19.56 -7.09
CA PHE A 55 0.63 18.81 -8.35
C PHE A 55 -0.35 17.64 -8.20
N ASP A 56 -0.81 17.10 -9.32
CA ASP A 56 -1.66 15.91 -9.34
C ASP A 56 -0.83 14.66 -9.05
N CYS A 57 -1.00 14.08 -7.87
CA CYS A 57 -0.33 12.84 -7.45
C CYS A 57 -0.50 11.73 -8.50
N CYS A 58 -1.72 11.53 -8.98
CA CYS A 58 -2.10 10.38 -9.79
C CYS A 58 -1.66 10.50 -11.24
N GLN A 59 -1.28 11.71 -11.68
CA GLN A 59 -0.59 11.89 -12.95
C GLN A 59 0.84 11.27 -12.94
N TYR A 60 1.47 11.18 -11.76
CA TYR A 60 2.86 10.72 -11.62
C TYR A 60 3.01 9.45 -10.77
N ALA A 61 1.91 8.94 -10.23
CA ALA A 61 1.87 7.68 -9.51
C ALA A 61 1.62 6.52 -10.48
N THR A 62 2.22 5.38 -10.18
CA THR A 62 1.96 4.11 -10.88
C THR A 62 1.57 3.06 -9.86
N THR A 63 0.52 2.30 -10.17
CA THR A 63 0.05 1.22 -9.30
C THR A 63 0.85 -0.06 -9.56
N ILE A 64 1.33 -0.68 -8.49
CA ILE A 64 2.07 -1.96 -8.54
C ILE A 64 1.45 -2.97 -7.56
N MET A 65 1.62 -4.25 -7.85
CA MET A 65 1.24 -5.34 -6.94
C MET A 65 2.43 -5.72 -6.04
N THR A 66 2.21 -5.82 -4.74
CA THR A 66 3.20 -6.26 -3.74
C THR A 66 2.60 -7.37 -2.85
N ASP A 67 3.35 -7.84 -1.85
CA ASP A 67 2.82 -8.72 -0.81
C ASP A 67 1.85 -8.02 0.15
N LEU A 68 1.75 -6.68 0.10
CA LEU A 68 0.76 -5.87 0.83
C LEU A 68 -0.50 -5.57 -0.01
N GLY A 69 -0.58 -6.07 -1.25
CA GLY A 69 -1.64 -5.74 -2.20
C GLY A 69 -1.23 -4.63 -3.17
N LEU A 70 -2.19 -3.81 -3.60
CA LEU A 70 -1.94 -2.69 -4.51
C LEU A 70 -1.23 -1.54 -3.78
N CYS A 71 -0.13 -1.07 -4.34
CA CYS A 71 0.66 0.06 -3.83
C CYS A 71 0.85 1.12 -4.90
N GLN A 72 1.04 2.37 -4.48
CA GLN A 72 1.28 3.50 -5.37
C GLN A 72 2.77 3.92 -5.33
N VAL A 73 3.42 3.94 -6.49
CA VAL A 73 4.81 4.40 -6.64
C VAL A 73 4.81 5.76 -7.30
N LEU A 74 5.32 6.76 -6.58
CA LEU A 74 5.45 8.12 -7.07
C LEU A 74 6.88 8.37 -7.59
N ASN A 75 7.03 8.57 -8.90
CA ASN A 75 8.32 8.87 -9.52
C ASN A 75 8.32 10.24 -10.21
N LEU A 76 8.83 11.25 -9.49
CA LEU A 76 8.92 12.61 -10.00
C LEU A 76 10.12 12.85 -10.94
N GLN A 77 11.12 11.96 -10.95
CA GLN A 77 12.31 12.11 -11.80
C GLN A 77 11.94 12.05 -13.29
N ALA A 78 10.97 11.20 -13.65
CA ALA A 78 10.47 11.04 -15.00
C ALA A 78 9.52 12.17 -15.46
N SER A 79 9.14 13.09 -14.58
CA SER A 79 8.18 14.15 -14.90
C SER A 79 8.66 15.05 -16.03
N PRO A 80 7.83 15.49 -17.00
CA PRO A 80 8.19 16.54 -17.94
C PRO A 80 8.44 17.90 -17.25
N THR A 81 8.00 18.05 -16.01
CA THR A 81 8.07 19.30 -15.24
C THR A 81 9.37 19.39 -14.46
N VAL A 82 10.27 20.28 -14.90
CA VAL A 82 11.65 20.39 -14.39
C VAL A 82 11.73 20.63 -12.88
N TRP A 83 10.83 21.45 -12.32
CA TRP A 83 10.87 21.80 -10.89
C TRP A 83 10.48 20.64 -9.96
N MET A 84 9.88 19.55 -10.48
CA MET A 84 9.57 18.35 -9.71
C MET A 84 10.70 17.32 -9.68
N ARG A 85 11.68 17.44 -10.58
CA ARG A 85 12.72 16.40 -10.74
C ARG A 85 13.79 16.44 -9.65
N LYS A 86 13.98 17.60 -9.00
CA LYS A 86 15.10 17.80 -8.08
C LYS A 86 14.76 18.84 -7.03
N GLN A 87 15.06 18.51 -5.78
CA GLN A 87 15.01 19.43 -4.66
C GLN A 87 16.11 20.49 -4.79
N THR A 88 15.75 21.76 -4.70
CA THR A 88 16.67 22.90 -4.83
C THR A 88 17.12 23.47 -3.49
N THR A 89 16.36 23.23 -2.43
CA THR A 89 16.64 23.73 -1.07
C THR A 89 16.49 22.61 -0.06
N SER A 90 17.42 22.50 0.87
CA SER A 90 17.36 21.54 1.98
C SER A 90 16.46 22.08 3.10
N SER A 91 15.14 21.96 2.94
CA SER A 91 14.12 22.33 3.92
C SER A 91 12.92 21.38 3.83
N GLU A 92 12.08 21.35 4.86
CA GLU A 92 10.83 20.56 4.91
C GLU A 92 9.87 20.94 3.77
N GLU A 93 9.84 22.22 3.40
CA GLU A 93 9.04 22.76 2.29
C GLU A 93 9.69 22.53 0.92
N GLY A 94 10.99 22.24 0.88
CA GLY A 94 11.77 22.07 -0.35
C GLY A 94 11.61 20.70 -1.00
N GLY A 95 11.09 19.71 -0.27
CA GLY A 95 10.95 18.33 -0.69
C GLY A 95 9.53 17.97 -1.15
N LEU A 96 9.27 16.66 -1.20
CA LEU A 96 7.95 16.08 -1.43
C LEU A 96 7.12 16.13 -0.13
N GLN A 97 5.87 16.53 -0.25
CA GLN A 97 4.88 16.44 0.81
C GLN A 97 3.64 15.73 0.27
N ILE A 98 3.13 14.77 1.03
CA ILE A 98 1.96 13.97 0.69
C ILE A 98 0.98 13.93 1.87
N VAL A 99 -0.31 14.04 1.56
CA VAL A 99 -1.40 13.78 2.52
C VAL A 99 -2.16 12.57 2.02
N LEU A 100 -2.30 11.60 2.90
CA LEU A 100 -2.87 10.29 2.61
C LEU A 100 -4.17 10.09 3.38
N ASP A 101 -5.09 9.34 2.80
CA ASP A 101 -6.32 8.90 3.44
C ASP A 101 -6.32 7.39 3.59
N ALA A 102 -6.33 6.91 4.83
CA ALA A 102 -6.20 5.49 5.16
C ALA A 102 -7.51 4.71 5.04
N HIS A 103 -8.65 5.37 4.80
CA HIS A 103 -9.98 4.73 4.68
C HIS A 103 -10.22 3.71 5.80
N LEU A 104 -10.05 4.13 7.06
CA LEU A 104 -10.14 3.25 8.22
C LEU A 104 -11.52 2.58 8.36
N GLU A 105 -12.55 3.20 7.79
CA GLU A 105 -13.92 2.69 7.70
C GLU A 105 -14.09 1.49 6.75
N GLU A 106 -13.17 1.29 5.81
CA GLU A 106 -13.18 0.17 4.85
C GLU A 106 -12.31 -1.01 5.30
N LEU A 107 -11.68 -0.91 6.49
CA LEU A 107 -10.93 -2.01 7.06
C LEU A 107 -11.84 -3.19 7.40
N ILE A 108 -11.36 -4.38 7.09
CA ILE A 108 -12.08 -5.63 7.32
C ILE A 108 -12.16 -5.89 8.84
N ASP A 109 -13.38 -5.79 9.39
CA ASP A 109 -13.68 -6.04 10.81
C ASP A 109 -13.58 -7.53 11.17
N ASP A 110 -13.06 -7.81 12.36
CA ASP A 110 -12.77 -9.14 12.91
C ASP A 110 -13.96 -9.73 13.69
N SER A 111 -15.18 -9.22 13.51
CA SER A 111 -16.37 -9.75 14.18
C SER A 111 -16.73 -11.19 13.79
N LEU A 112 -16.02 -11.77 12.82
CA LEU A 112 -16.10 -13.17 12.41
C LEU A 112 -14.94 -13.95 13.03
N ASN A 113 -15.18 -14.60 14.17
CA ASN A 113 -14.25 -15.46 14.94
C ASN A 113 -13.66 -16.67 14.15
N SER A 114 -13.03 -16.46 13.01
CA SER A 114 -12.40 -17.48 12.17
C SER A 114 -11.02 -16.99 11.73
N GLU A 115 -10.03 -17.24 12.59
CA GLU A 115 -8.59 -17.17 12.29
C GLU A 115 -8.24 -18.25 11.23
N PRO A 116 -7.37 -17.98 10.24
CA PRO A 116 -6.06 -17.35 10.45
C PRO A 116 -5.97 -15.93 9.88
N VAL A 117 -5.68 -15.01 10.79
CA VAL A 117 -5.44 -13.59 10.54
C VAL A 117 -4.03 -13.44 9.99
N PHE A 118 -3.92 -13.13 8.69
CA PHE A 118 -2.63 -12.73 8.10
C PHE A 118 -2.21 -11.38 8.70
N THR A 119 -1.45 -11.47 9.79
CA THR A 119 -0.38 -10.64 10.39
C THR A 119 -0.18 -9.14 10.07
N THR A 120 -1.00 -8.45 9.28
CA THR A 120 -0.92 -6.99 9.05
C THR A 120 -2.03 -6.19 9.73
N ARG A 121 -3.03 -6.85 10.35
CA ARG A 121 -4.20 -6.18 10.97
C ARG A 121 -3.91 -5.36 12.24
N PHE A 122 -2.68 -5.36 12.76
CA PHE A 122 -2.32 -4.53 13.92
C PHE A 122 -1.80 -3.14 13.54
N GLU A 123 -1.55 -2.90 12.25
CA GLU A 123 -1.01 -1.64 11.76
C GLU A 123 -2.07 -0.92 10.93
N ASN A 124 -2.81 -0.01 11.57
CA ASN A 124 -3.64 0.95 10.86
C ASN A 124 -2.69 2.04 10.32
N GLY A 125 -2.57 2.19 8.99
CA GLY A 125 -1.74 3.23 8.40
C GLY A 125 -1.06 2.85 7.10
N PHE A 126 0.05 3.54 6.81
CA PHE A 126 0.80 3.39 5.59
C PHE A 126 2.21 2.91 5.86
N LYS A 127 2.73 2.13 4.91
CA LYS A 127 4.15 1.79 4.85
C LYS A 127 4.79 2.46 3.65
N LEU A 128 5.69 3.40 3.91
CA LEU A 128 6.38 4.19 2.91
C LEU A 128 7.76 3.61 2.65
N TYR A 129 8.14 3.54 1.37
CA TYR A 129 9.46 3.10 0.92
C TYR A 129 10.10 4.21 0.12
N VAL A 130 11.37 4.49 0.39
CA VAL A 130 12.18 5.46 -0.37
C VAL A 130 13.35 4.71 -0.97
N GLU A 131 13.32 4.55 -2.28
CA GLU A 131 14.27 3.73 -3.03
C GLU A 131 14.82 4.50 -4.24
N GLU A 132 15.95 4.03 -4.77
CA GLU A 132 16.50 4.54 -6.03
C GLU A 132 15.68 4.04 -7.22
N VAL A 133 15.54 4.86 -8.26
CA VAL A 133 14.63 4.60 -9.40
C VAL A 133 14.96 3.31 -10.16
N ASP A 134 16.23 2.93 -10.23
CA ASP A 134 16.69 1.75 -11.00
C ASP A 134 16.89 0.50 -10.11
N ALA A 135 16.66 0.62 -8.80
CA ALA A 135 16.74 -0.48 -7.86
C ALA A 135 15.35 -1.10 -7.71
N SER A 136 15.11 -2.26 -8.33
CA SER A 136 13.91 -3.07 -8.02
C SER A 136 14.12 -3.72 -6.65
N THR A 137 13.90 -2.94 -5.60
CA THR A 137 14.31 -3.32 -4.24
C THR A 137 13.20 -3.21 -3.22
N TYR A 138 11.93 -3.42 -3.63
CA TYR A 138 10.84 -3.61 -2.68
C TYR A 138 11.30 -4.62 -1.63
N ASN A 139 11.64 -4.10 -0.46
CA ASN A 139 12.15 -4.87 0.65
C ASN A 139 11.22 -4.59 1.82
N PRO A 140 10.36 -5.55 2.20
CA PRO A 140 9.39 -5.33 3.26
C PRO A 140 10.06 -4.99 4.61
N SER A 141 11.38 -5.13 4.76
CA SER A 141 12.12 -4.80 5.97
C SER A 141 12.54 -3.33 6.09
N THR A 142 12.49 -2.53 5.01
CA THR A 142 12.99 -1.14 4.99
C THR A 142 11.89 -0.07 5.09
N GLY A 143 10.63 -0.48 5.10
CA GLY A 143 9.51 0.44 5.08
C GLY A 143 9.37 1.26 6.38
N ILE A 144 9.04 2.53 6.21
CA ILE A 144 8.71 3.47 7.28
C ILE A 144 7.20 3.38 7.53
N VAL A 145 6.80 3.04 8.75
CA VAL A 145 5.37 2.97 9.12
C VAL A 145 4.88 4.34 9.56
N VAL A 146 3.71 4.74 9.07
CA VAL A 146 3.06 6.01 9.34
C VAL A 146 1.65 5.76 9.82
N SER A 147 1.35 6.21 11.04
CA SER A 147 0.00 6.09 11.62
C SER A 147 -0.93 7.19 11.06
N PRO A 148 -2.22 6.91 10.87
CA PRO A 148 -3.22 7.92 10.57
C PRO A 148 -3.26 9.00 11.65
N GLY A 149 -3.34 10.27 11.23
CA GLY A 149 -3.35 11.42 12.14
C GLY A 149 -1.95 11.95 12.52
N ASP A 150 -0.88 11.21 12.23
CA ASP A 150 0.48 11.66 12.46
C ASP A 150 1.05 12.40 11.23
N ILE A 151 1.96 13.35 11.48
CA ILE A 151 2.79 13.99 10.46
C ILE A 151 4.22 13.52 10.68
N ILE A 152 4.82 12.90 9.65
CA ILE A 152 6.19 12.38 9.71
C ILE A 152 7.08 13.14 8.74
N TYR A 153 8.23 13.58 9.24
CA TYR A 153 9.28 14.23 8.47
C TYR A 153 10.43 13.24 8.25
N THR A 154 10.69 12.89 7.00
CA THR A 154 11.78 11.97 6.65
C THR A 154 12.88 12.72 5.90
N GLY A 155 14.05 12.81 6.52
CA GLY A 155 15.26 13.28 5.85
C GLY A 155 15.96 12.15 5.13
N VAL A 156 16.29 12.34 3.85
CA VAL A 156 17.01 11.34 3.04
C VAL A 156 18.41 11.89 2.73
N SER A 157 19.43 11.04 2.88
CA SER A 157 20.81 11.35 2.48
C SER A 157 21.27 10.35 1.43
N LEU A 158 21.96 10.85 0.41
CA LEU A 158 22.68 10.01 -0.53
C LEU A 158 23.94 9.49 0.17
N THR A 159 24.16 8.18 0.14
CA THR A 159 25.45 7.59 0.52
C THR A 159 26.41 7.78 -0.65
N THR A 160 27.43 8.62 -0.45
CA THR A 160 28.54 8.88 -1.39
C THR A 160 29.59 7.78 -1.35
#